data_AF-A0A5K0VDC9-F1
#
_entry.id   AF-A0A5K0VDC9-F1
#
_cell.length_a   1.000
_cell.length_b   1.000
_cell.length_c   1.000
_cell.angle_alpha   90.00
_cell.angle_beta   90.00
_cell.angle_gamma   90.00
#
_symmetry.space_group_name_H-M   'P 1'
#
loop_
_entity.id
_entity.type
_entity.pdbx_description
1 polymer ?
#
loop_
_entity_poly.entity_id
_entity_poly.type
_entity_poly.pdbx_seq_one_letter_code
_entity_poly.pdbx_strand_id
1 'polypeptide(L)' 'FHEAISREESSVYTEGIIIEEFRRGFMLKGRLLRPAMVKVSAGPGPKKAPLHGEKFTDQPISNSGVDADAPPQEGLTGDS' A
#
# COMPACT_ATOMS: atom_id res chain seq x y z
N PHE A 1 6.96 21.60 8.58
CA PHE A 1 7.28 22.77 7.74
C PHE A 1 7.68 22.41 6.31
N HIS A 2 7.69 21.13 5.93
CA HIS A 2 8.08 20.67 4.60
C HIS A 2 6.89 19.96 3.94
N GLU A 3 6.82 20.07 2.63
CA GLU A 3 5.84 19.40 1.79
C GLU A 3 6.61 18.64 0.69
N ALA A 4 6.47 17.31 0.69
CA ALA A 4 7.14 16.45 -0.27
C ALA A 4 6.33 16.43 -1.57
N ILE A 5 6.88 17.01 -2.64
CA ILE A 5 6.21 17.09 -3.95
C ILE A 5 6.69 16.01 -4.94
N SER A 6 7.82 15.37 -4.64
CA SER A 6 8.42 14.34 -5.48
C SER A 6 9.22 13.36 -4.62
N ARG A 7 9.28 12.10 -5.08
CA ARG A 7 10.11 11.05 -4.48
C ARG A 7 11.10 10.53 -5.51
N GLU A 8 12.34 10.32 -5.11
CA GLU A 8 13.40 9.76 -5.95
C GLU A 8 14.08 8.58 -5.25
N GLU A 9 14.32 7.50 -6.00
CA GLU A 9 15.07 6.34 -5.52
C GLU A 9 16.53 6.74 -5.32
N SER A 10 17.06 6.53 -4.12
CA SER A 10 18.46 6.85 -3.82
C SER A 10 19.09 5.75 -3.01
N SER A 11 20.24 5.24 -3.46
CA SER A 11 21.04 4.29 -2.69
C SER A 11 21.89 4.95 -1.61
N VAL A 12 22.02 6.28 -1.65
CA VAL A 12 22.82 7.09 -0.72
C VAL A 12 21.98 7.54 0.46
N TYR A 13 20.74 7.97 0.21
CA TYR A 13 19.83 8.47 1.23
C TYR A 13 18.79 7.42 1.60
N THR A 14 18.50 7.28 2.89
CA THR A 14 17.45 6.38 3.38
C THR A 14 16.06 6.92 3.08
N GLU A 15 15.05 6.04 3.11
CA GLU A 15 13.66 6.43 2.89
C GLU A 15 13.22 7.55 3.84
N GLY A 16 12.51 8.54 3.30
CA GLY A 16 11.96 9.67 4.06
C GLY A 16 12.93 10.83 4.28
N ILE A 17 14.17 10.75 3.82
CA ILE A 17 15.15 11.85 3.91
C ILE A 17 14.94 12.85 2.77
N ILE A 18 15.08 14.15 3.06
CA ILE A 18 15.04 15.20 2.03
C ILE A 18 16.33 15.15 1.21
N ILE A 19 16.20 14.95 -0.09
CA ILE A 19 17.31 14.94 -1.05
C ILE A 19 17.61 16.36 -1.54
N GLU A 20 16.55 17.11 -1.87
CA GLU A 20 16.68 18.40 -2.55
C GLU A 20 15.53 19.35 -2.16
N GLU A 21 15.85 20.63 -1.98
CA GLU A 21 14.87 21.69 -1.75
C GLU A 21 14.57 22.43 -3.06
N PHE A 22 13.35 22.28 -3.57
CA PHE A 22 12.93 22.96 -4.80
C PHE A 22 12.52 24.42 -4.55
N ARG A 23 11.88 24.67 -3.41
CA ARG A 23 11.49 26.02 -3.01
C ARG A 23 11.48 26.14 -1.50
N ARG A 24 12.10 27.22 -1.02
CA ARG A 24 12.11 27.57 0.39
C ARG A 24 10.73 27.88 0.96
N GLY A 25 10.48 27.36 2.15
CA GLY A 25 9.33 27.68 2.99
C GLY A 25 9.61 28.88 3.88
N PHE A 26 8.55 29.54 4.34
CA PHE A 26 8.68 30.75 5.17
C PHE A 26 7.75 30.72 6.37
N MET A 27 8.25 31.26 7.47
CA MET A 27 7.49 31.54 8.68
C MET A 27 7.57 33.03 8.99
N LEU A 28 6.44 33.63 9.34
CA LEU A 28 6.37 35.03 9.77
C LEU A 28 5.81 35.09 11.17
N LYS A 29 6.62 35.58 12.13
CA LYS A 29 6.22 35.72 13.54
C LYS A 29 5.65 34.42 14.14
N GLY A 30 6.27 33.28 13.83
CA GLY A 30 5.83 31.96 14.30
C GLY A 30 4.64 31.35 13.52
N ARG A 31 4.07 32.06 12.54
CA ARG A 31 3.03 31.53 11.65
C ARG A 31 3.63 30.96 10.37
N LEU A 32 3.28 29.72 10.03
CA LEU A 32 3.64 29.11 8.76
C LEU A 32 2.90 29.83 7.62
N LEU A 33 3.63 30.51 6.75
CA LEU A 33 3.06 31.14 5.55
C LEU A 33 3.03 30.18 4.38
N ARG A 34 4.08 29.39 4.23
CA ARG A 34 4.22 28.40 3.16
C ARG A 34 5.20 27.31 3.59
N PRO A 35 4.87 26.02 3.45
CA PRO A 35 5.85 24.96 3.62
C PRO A 35 6.93 25.01 2.53
N ALA A 36 8.11 24.49 2.85
CA ALA A 36 9.16 24.29 1.85
C ALA A 36 8.77 23.10 0.95
N MET A 37 8.93 23.25 -0.36
CA MET A 37 8.68 22.17 -1.32
C MET A 37 9.97 21.41 -1.53
N VAL A 38 9.93 20.11 -1.26
CA VAL A 38 11.13 19.27 -1.22
C VAL A 38 10.94 17.99 -2.02
N LYS A 39 12.06 17.45 -2.51
CA LYS A 39 12.20 16.08 -2.98
C LYS A 39 12.63 15.20 -1.82
N VAL A 40 11.96 14.07 -1.62
CA VAL A 40 12.35 13.10 -0.60
C VAL A 40 12.86 11.82 -1.24
N SER A 41 13.70 11.10 -0.51
CA SER A 41 14.17 9.80 -0.92
C SER A 41 13.10 8.75 -0.66
N ALA A 42 12.89 7.88 -1.64
CA ALA A 42 12.19 6.61 -1.46
C ALA A 42 13.10 5.53 -0.83
N GLY A 43 14.36 5.88 -0.52
CA GLY A 43 15.38 4.94 -0.07
C GLY A 43 15.96 4.10 -1.21
N PRO A 44 16.96 3.25 -0.92
CA PRO A 44 17.26 2.12 -1.76
C PRO A 44 16.07 1.20 -1.61
N GLY A 45 15.29 1.05 -2.69
CA GLY A 45 14.08 0.23 -2.71
C GLY A 45 14.28 -1.12 -2.01
N PRO A 46 13.20 -1.75 -1.51
CA PRO A 46 13.27 -2.81 -0.52
C PRO A 46 14.29 -3.87 -0.93
N LYS A 47 15.45 -3.89 -0.25
CA LYS A 47 16.34 -5.04 -0.29
C LYS A 47 15.50 -6.17 0.29
N LYS A 48 15.05 -7.11 -0.54
CA LYS A 48 14.25 -8.29 -0.15
C LYS A 48 14.64 -8.78 1.25
N ALA A 49 13.81 -8.45 2.22
CA ALA A 49 13.51 -9.25 3.40
C ALA A 49 11.99 -9.38 3.39
N PRO A 50 11.44 -10.60 3.59
CA PRO A 50 10.10 -10.93 3.16
C PRO A 50 9.04 -10.20 4.00
N LEU A 51 8.05 -9.62 3.30
CA LEU A 51 6.65 -9.50 3.70
C LEU A 51 6.34 -9.25 5.19
N HIS A 52 6.03 -7.99 5.53
CA HIS A 52 4.86 -7.71 6.36
C HIS A 52 4.09 -6.52 5.79
N GLY A 53 3.50 -6.78 4.62
CA GLY A 53 2.27 -6.10 4.25
C GLY A 53 1.14 -6.69 5.09
N GLU A 54 0.97 -6.18 6.30
CA GLU A 54 -0.29 -6.32 7.03
C GLU A 54 -1.30 -5.38 6.36
N LYS A 55 -1.85 -5.91 5.26
CA LYS A 55 -3.10 -5.45 4.68
C LYS A 55 -4.15 -5.52 5.80
N PHE A 56 -4.63 -4.36 6.24
CA PHE A 56 -5.88 -4.26 6.98
C PHE A 56 -7.03 -4.51 5.98
N THR A 57 -7.17 -5.75 5.54
CA THR A 57 -8.34 -6.22 4.80
C THR A 57 -9.24 -6.90 5.81
N ASP A 58 -10.36 -6.24 6.14
CA ASP A 58 -11.49 -6.88 6.79
C ASP A 58 -11.81 -8.19 6.07
N GLN A 59 -11.83 -9.27 6.84
CA GLN A 59 -11.99 -10.64 6.36
C GLN A 59 -13.41 -10.83 5.78
N PRO A 60 -13.58 -11.50 4.63
CA PRO A 60 -14.87 -12.09 4.29
C PRO A 60 -15.09 -13.33 5.16
N ILE A 61 -16.16 -13.33 5.94
CA ILE A 61 -16.63 -14.50 6.68
C ILE A 61 -17.16 -15.52 5.65
N SER A 62 -16.33 -16.47 5.22
CA SER A 62 -16.76 -17.64 4.44
C SER A 62 -16.87 -18.85 5.36
N ASN A 63 -18.08 -19.17 5.79
CA ASN A 63 -18.35 -20.42 6.49
C ASN A 63 -18.92 -21.41 5.46
N SER A 64 -18.05 -22.24 4.87
CA SER A 64 -18.46 -23.43 4.12
C SER A 64 -17.89 -24.65 4.79
N GLY A 65 -18.76 -25.50 5.34
CA GLY A 65 -18.39 -26.82 5.83
C GLY A 65 -19.51 -27.47 6.62
N VAL A 66 -20.35 -28.24 5.95
CA VAL A 66 -20.74 -29.58 6.43
C VAL A 66 -21.06 -30.43 5.20
N ASP A 67 -20.20 -31.42 4.99
CA ASP A 67 -20.31 -32.47 3.99
C ASP A 67 -21.48 -33.43 4.25
N ALA A 68 -21.75 -34.24 3.23
CA ALA A 68 -22.38 -35.56 3.27
C ALA A 68 -23.91 -35.62 3.33
N ASP A 69 -24.54 -35.77 2.16
CA ASP A 69 -25.37 -36.95 1.89
C ASP A 69 -25.58 -37.11 0.37
N ALA A 70 -24.93 -38.11 -0.21
CA ALA A 70 -25.23 -38.59 -1.55
C ALA A 70 -25.67 -40.05 -1.40
N PRO A 71 -26.84 -40.41 -1.95
CA PRO A 71 -26.83 -41.58 -2.82
C PRO A 71 -27.67 -41.43 -4.12
N PRO A 72 -27.43 -42.33 -5.10
CA PRO A 72 -27.76 -42.16 -6.51
C PRO A 72 -28.92 -43.05 -6.98
N GLN A 73 -29.76 -42.63 -7.95
CA GLN A 73 -30.55 -43.52 -8.86
C GLN A 73 -30.86 -42.74 -10.16
N GLU A 74 -30.19 -42.99 -11.29
CA GLU A 74 -30.48 -43.99 -12.34
C GLU A 74 -31.75 -43.73 -13.19
N GLY A 75 -31.55 -43.36 -14.47
CA GLY A 75 -32.18 -44.07 -15.60
C GLY A 75 -33.39 -43.47 -16.35
N LEU A 76 -33.17 -43.32 -17.66
CA LEU A 76 -34.09 -43.57 -18.81
C LEU A 76 -35.06 -42.48 -19.33
N THR A 77 -34.70 -41.99 -20.54
CA THR A 77 -35.51 -41.79 -21.79
C THR A 77 -36.87 -41.07 -21.69
N GLY A 78 -37.18 -40.03 -22.48
CA GLY A 78 -37.26 -39.96 -23.94
C GLY A 78 -38.23 -38.81 -24.28
N ASP A 79 -37.93 -37.98 -25.29
CA ASP A 79 -38.71 -37.92 -26.54
C ASP A 79 -40.23 -37.77 -26.35
N SER A 80 -40.73 -36.53 -26.44
CA SER A 80 -41.95 -36.13 -27.19
C SER A 80 -42.06 -34.60 -27.22
#